data_AF-A0A177QHD0-F1
#
_entry.id   AF-A0A177QHD0-F1
#
_cell.length_a   1.000
_cell.length_b   1.000
_cell.length_c   1.000
_cell.angle_alpha   90.00
_cell.angle_beta   90.00
_cell.angle_gamma   90.00
#
_symmetry.space_group_name_H-M   'P 1'
#
loop_
_entity.id
_entity.type
_entity.pdbx_description
1 polymer ?
#
loop_
_entity_poly.entity_id
_entity_poly.type
_entity_poly.pdbx_seq_one_letter_code
_entity_poly.pdbx_strand_id
1 'polypeptide(L)' 'MRYVDGYVLPVPKKNLAAYRRMTEKAGTIWREHGVLEYRECAGDRLDTGVIAQTSLCSRSSQLFQPQ' A
#
# COMPACT_ATOMS: atom_id res chain seq x y z
N MET A 1 -11.73 12.41 -10.45
CA MET A 1 -12.10 11.94 -9.10
C MET A 1 -10.86 11.39 -8.40
N ARG A 2 -10.82 11.37 -7.06
CA ARG A 2 -9.72 10.79 -6.29
C ARG A 2 -10.09 9.35 -5.91
N TYR A 3 -9.27 8.37 -6.27
CA TYR A 3 -9.51 6.96 -5.94
C TYR A 3 -8.47 6.48 -4.93
N VAL A 4 -8.91 5.66 -3.98
CA VAL A 4 -8.06 5.08 -2.95
C VAL A 4 -8.09 3.57 -3.09
N ASP A 5 -6.91 2.99 -3.25
CA ASP A 5 -6.72 1.54 -3.11
C ASP A 5 -6.14 1.25 -1.72
N GLY A 6 -6.69 0.22 -1.07
CA GLY A 6 -6.29 -0.18 0.27
C GLY A 6 -6.52 -1.64 0.57
N TYR A 7 -5.59 -2.20 1.34
CA TYR A 7 -5.56 -3.60 1.75
C TYR A 7 -5.37 -3.73 3.26
N VAL A 8 -5.49 -4.94 3.80
CA VAL A 8 -5.22 -5.26 5.20
C VAL A 8 -4.48 -6.59 5.22
N LEU A 9 -3.21 -6.57 5.62
CA LEU A 9 -2.36 -7.77 5.62
C LEU A 9 -1.94 -8.16 7.04
N PRO A 10 -2.13 -9.43 7.45
CA PRO A 10 -1.58 -9.93 8.71
C PRO A 10 -0.09 -10.27 8.55
N VAL A 11 0.76 -9.48 9.19
CA VAL A 11 2.21 -9.64 9.22
C VAL A 11 2.64 -9.96 10.66
N PRO A 12 3.31 -11.11 10.91
CA PRO A 12 3.87 -11.39 12.23
C PRO A 12 4.82 -10.29 12.68
N LYS A 13 4.76 -9.87 13.96
CA LYS A 13 5.58 -8.76 14.48
C LYS A 13 7.08 -8.93 14.20
N LYS A 14 7.58 -10.16 14.28
CA LYS A 14 8.96 -10.53 13.93
C LYS A 14 9.38 -10.19 12.49
N ASN A 15 8.43 -10.10 11.57
CA ASN A 15 8.66 -9.86 10.14
C ASN A 15 8.39 -8.41 9.71
N LEU A 16 7.98 -7.52 10.62
CA LEU A 16 7.64 -6.12 10.27
C LEU A 16 8.81 -5.38 9.62
N ALA A 17 10.03 -5.59 10.10
CA ALA A 17 11.22 -4.97 9.51
C ALA A 17 11.48 -5.43 8.06
N ALA A 18 11.20 -6.69 7.76
CA ALA A 18 11.33 -7.22 6.39
C ALA A 18 10.22 -6.68 5.49
N TYR A 19 8.98 -6.64 5.99
CA TYR A 19 7.85 -6.07 5.26
C TYR A 19 8.06 -4.57 4.95
N ARG A 20 8.53 -3.78 5.93
CA ARG A 20 8.85 -2.36 5.72
C ARG A 20 9.85 -2.13 4.60
N ARG A 21 10.91 -2.94 4.53
CA ARG A 21 11.92 -2.84 3.46
C ARG A 21 11.35 -3.16 2.08
N MET A 22 10.38 -4.08 2.01
CA MET A 22 9.68 -4.41 0.77
C MET A 22 8.77 -3.25 0.35
N THR A 23 8.00 -2.68 1.27
CA THR A 23 7.04 -1.61 0.97
C THR A 23 7.71 -0.28 0.63
N GLU A 24 8.88 0.02 1.19
CA GLU A 24 9.68 1.20 0.78
C GLU A 24 10.07 1.15 -0.71
N LYS A 25 10.39 -0.04 -1.22
CA LYS A 25 10.67 -0.24 -2.65
C LYS A 25 9.39 -0.15 -3.48
N ALA A 26 8.32 -0.83 -3.05
CA ALA A 26 7.04 -0.81 -3.74
C ALA A 26 6.46 0.62 -3.87
N GLY A 27 6.53 1.42 -2.80
CA GLY A 27 6.09 2.82 -2.81
C GLY A 27 6.86 3.73 -3.75
N THR A 28 8.12 3.41 -4.06
CA THR A 28 8.89 4.14 -5.08
C THR A 28 8.37 3.80 -6.48
N ILE A 29 8.20 2.51 -6.76
CA ILE A 29 7.65 2.00 -8.02
C ILE A 29 6.23 2.55 -8.26
N TRP A 30 5.36 2.51 -7.25
CA TRP A 30 3.98 3.00 -7.39
C TRP A 30 3.87 4.50 -7.66
N ARG A 31 4.80 5.31 -7.15
CA ARG A 31 4.88 6.73 -7.51
C ARG A 31 5.25 6.93 -8.98
N GLU A 32 6.13 6.10 -9.53
CA GLU A 32 6.44 6.10 -10.97
C GLU A 32 5.22 5.75 -11.83
N HIS A 33 4.31 4.92 -11.29
CA HIS A 33 3.05 4.54 -11.94
C HIS A 33 1.87 5.51 -11.71
N GLY A 34 2.10 6.68 -11.08
CA GLY A 34 1.09 7.73 -10.97
C GLY A 34 0.24 7.71 -9.69
N VAL A 35 0.70 7.01 -8.65
CA VAL A 35 0.17 7.18 -7.30
C VAL A 35 0.59 8.53 -6.74
N LEU A 36 -0.39 9.30 -6.25
CA LEU A 36 -0.18 10.62 -5.64
C LEU A 36 0.36 10.52 -4.22
N GLU A 37 -0.14 9.56 -3.45
CA GLU A 37 0.23 9.38 -2.06
C GLU A 37 0.26 7.89 -1.74
N TYR A 38 1.28 7.47 -0.99
CA TYR A 38 1.45 6.10 -0.52
C TYR A 38 1.70 6.11 0.98
N ARG A 39 0.87 5.38 1.73
CA ARG A 39 0.95 5.27 3.20
C ARG A 39 0.88 3.81 3.61
N GLU A 40 1.74 3.43 4.54
CA GLU A 40 1.71 2.14 5.23
C GLU A 40 1.64 2.41 6.74
N CYS A 41 0.70 1.79 7.42
CA CYS A 41 0.49 1.97 8.86
C CYS A 41 0.46 0.62 9.57
N ALA A 42 1.35 0.39 10.55
CA ALA A 42 1.31 -0.80 11.39
C ALA A 42 0.46 -0.55 12.66
N GLY A 43 -0.46 -1.45 12.96
CA GLY A 43 -1.29 -1.37 14.17
C GLY A 43 -0.70 -2.15 15.35
N ASP A 44 -0.54 -1.51 16.50
CA ASP A 44 0.05 -2.12 17.71
C ASP A 44 -0.92 -3.00 18.52
N ARG A 45 -2.23 -2.68 18.46
CA ARG A 45 -3.33 -3.37 19.18
C ARG A 45 -3.87 -4.61 18.46
N LEU A 46 -3.15 -5.11 17.47
CA LEU A 46 -3.53 -6.28 16.70
C LEU A 46 -2.54 -7.41 17.00
N ASP A 47 -3.09 -8.55 17.43
CA ASP A 47 -2.30 -9.70 17.91
C ASP A 47 -1.38 -10.23 16.80
N THR A 48 -1.84 -10.12 15.56
CA THR A 48 -1.07 -10.18 14.31
C THR A 48 -0.90 -8.75 13.79
N GLY A 49 0.33 -8.33 13.46
CA GLY A 49 0.57 -6.97 12.98
C GLY A 49 -0.24 -6.71 11.71
N VAL A 50 -1.08 -5.68 11.70
CA VAL A 50 -1.87 -5.32 10.52
C VAL A 50 -1.20 -4.16 9.83
N ILE A 51 -1.20 -4.19 8.49
CA ILE A 51 -0.84 -3.02 7.70
C ILE A 51 -1.87 -2.75 6.61
N ALA A 52 -2.32 -1.50 6.54
CA ALA A 52 -3.24 -1.00 5.53
C ALA A 52 -2.64 0.09 4.66
N GLN A 53 -2.71 -0.12 3.34
CA GLN A 53 -2.33 0.85 2.32
C GLN A 53 -3.44 1.85 2.07
N THR A 54 -3.07 3.11 1.90
CA THR A 54 -3.94 4.11 1.25
C THR A 54 -3.11 4.69 0.13
N SER A 55 -3.27 4.15 -1.08
CA SER A 55 -2.69 4.77 -2.28
C SER A 55 -3.74 5.61 -2.98
N LEU A 56 -3.54 6.93 -2.99
CA LEU A 56 -4.38 7.85 -3.75
C LEU A 56 -3.95 7.83 -5.21
N CYS A 57 -4.66 7.15 -6.10
CA CYS A 57 -4.38 7.16 -7.53
C CYS A 57 -5.26 8.20 -8.24
N SER A 58 -4.66 9.16 -8.93
CA SER A 58 -5.41 10.16 -9.72
C SER A 58 -5.83 9.69 -11.11
N ARG A 59 -5.37 8.52 -11.59
CA ARG A 59 -5.75 7.99 -12.91
C ARG A 59 -6.71 6.83 -12.78
N SER A 60 -7.98 7.15 -12.55
CA SER A 60 -9.07 6.19 -12.70
C SER A 60 -9.37 5.82 -14.17
N SER A 61 -8.63 6.35 -15.16
CA SER A 61 -8.95 6.20 -16.58
C SER A 61 -8.03 5.26 -17.38
N GLN A 62 -6.97 4.68 -16.78
CA GLN A 62 -6.04 3.78 -17.50
C GLN A 62 -5.99 2.34 -16.97
N LEU A 63 -6.65 2.02 -15.84
CA LEU A 63 -6.68 0.67 -15.27
C LEU A 63 -7.94 -0.15 -15.64
N PHE A 64 -8.80 0.40 -16.50
CA PHE A 64 -9.98 -0.30 -17.03
C PHE A 64 -9.96 -0.33 -18.57
N GLN A 65 -8.80 -0.65 -19.16
CA GLN A 65 -8.78 -1.10 -20.55
C GLN A 65 -8.92 -2.63 -20.55
N PRO A 66 -10.01 -3.17 -21.13
CA PRO A 66 -10.18 -4.61 -21.27
C PRO A 66 -9.10 -5.15 -22.20
N GLN A 67 -8.39 -6.17 -21.75
CA GLN A 67 -7.88 -7.23 -22.62
C GLN A 67 -8.87 -8.38 -22.51
#